data_AF-A0A536Z461-F1
#
_entry.id   AF-A0A536Z461-F1
#
_cell.length_a   1.000
_cell.length_b   1.000
_cell.length_c   1.000
_cell.angle_alpha   90.00
_cell.angle_beta   90.00
_cell.angle_gamma   90.00
#
_symmetry.space_group_name_H-M   'P 1'
#
loop_
_entity.id
_entity.type
_entity.pdbx_description
1 polymer ?
#
loop_
_entity_poly.entity_id
_entity_poly.type
_entity_poly.pdbx_seq_one_letter_code
_entity_poly.pdbx_strand_id
1 'polypeptide(L)'
;MRHALMDAGVATRNMGAGALQLAHVAAGRFDGFIELSLNAWDALAGLLLIEEGGGYIAPFPGPQGLRVPAPVLGCAKGIGEPLTKLVGAW
;
A
#
# COMPACT_ATOMS: atom_id res chain seq x y z
N MET A 1 -5.05 9.74 -9.54
CA MET A 1 -5.13 8.97 -8.28
C MET A 1 -5.94 9.68 -7.20
N ARG A 2 -5.48 10.81 -6.62
CA ARG A 2 -6.19 11.47 -5.50
C ARG A 2 -7.65 11.82 -5.77
N HIS A 3 -7.97 12.41 -6.93
CA HIS A 3 -9.37 12.73 -7.27
C HIS A 3 -10.22 11.46 -7.43
N ALA A 4 -9.73 10.43 -8.14
CA ALA A 4 -10.42 9.16 -8.26
C ALA A 4 -10.72 8.49 -6.89
N LEU A 5 -9.78 8.58 -5.94
CA LEU A 5 -10.01 8.13 -4.56
C LEU A 5 -11.10 8.95 -3.85
N MET A 6 -11.10 10.27 -4.03
CA MET A 6 -12.13 11.15 -3.46
C MET A 6 -13.52 10.90 -4.06
N ASP A 7 -13.60 10.72 -5.38
CA ASP A 7 -14.83 10.43 -6.09
C ASP A 7 -15.41 9.06 -5.67
N ALA A 8 -14.53 8.12 -5.31
CA ALA A 8 -14.90 6.83 -4.72
C ALA A 8 -15.22 6.89 -3.21
N GLY A 9 -15.21 8.08 -2.59
CA GLY A 9 -15.51 8.29 -1.17
C GLY A 9 -14.37 7.91 -0.20
N VAL A 10 -13.14 7.71 -0.70
CA VAL A 10 -11.99 7.34 0.13
C VAL A 10 -11.40 8.56 0.84
N ALA A 11 -11.32 8.48 2.17
CA ALA A 11 -10.60 9.47 2.96
C ALA A 11 -9.10 9.19 2.94
N THR A 12 -8.31 10.14 2.43
CA THR A 12 -6.85 10.02 2.38
C THR A 12 -6.18 10.71 3.56
N ARG A 13 -5.07 10.14 4.03
CA ARG A 13 -4.20 10.68 5.09
C ARG A 13 -2.74 10.50 4.66
N ASN A 14 -1.89 11.46 5.01
CA ASN A 14 -0.44 11.35 4.82
C ASN A 14 0.24 11.68 6.15
N MET A 15 0.93 10.69 6.72
CA MET A 15 1.61 10.80 8.02
C MET A 15 3.13 11.00 7.90
N GLY A 16 3.66 11.14 6.68
CA GLY A 16 5.09 11.41 6.43
C GLY A 16 6.04 10.22 6.61
N ALA A 17 5.58 9.07 7.09
CA ALA A 17 6.37 7.85 7.26
C ALA A 17 5.67 6.64 6.64
N GLY A 18 6.21 6.08 5.54
CA GLY A 18 5.62 4.93 4.85
C GLY A 18 5.56 3.67 5.71
N ALA A 19 6.65 3.33 6.39
CA ALA A 19 6.73 2.17 7.28
C ALA A 19 5.66 2.19 8.40
N LEU A 20 5.44 3.35 9.02
CA LEU A 20 4.40 3.50 10.05
C LEU A 20 2.99 3.34 9.47
N GLN A 21 2.74 3.88 8.28
CA GLN A 21 1.44 3.76 7.61
C GLN A 21 1.14 2.31 7.23
N LEU A 22 2.13 1.55 6.75
CA LEU A 22 2.00 0.11 6.51
C LEU A 22 1.70 -0.66 7.81
N ALA A 23 2.39 -0.34 8.91
CA ALA A 23 2.09 -0.94 10.21
C ALA A 23 0.67 -0.58 10.72
N HIS A 24 0.16 0.61 10.40
CA HIS A 24 -1.21 0.98 10.67
C HIS A 24 -2.23 0.19 9.84
N VAL A 25 -1.91 -0.15 8.59
CA VAL A 25 -2.72 -1.07 7.79
C VAL A 25 -2.75 -2.46 8.42
N ALA A 26 -1.59 -3.03 8.75
CA ALA A 26 -1.51 -4.34 9.40
C ALA A 26 -2.30 -4.40 10.73
N ALA A 27 -2.33 -3.30 11.48
CA ALA A 27 -3.07 -3.18 12.73
C ALA A 27 -4.56 -2.81 12.56
N GLY A 28 -5.08 -2.75 11.33
CA GLY A 28 -6.49 -2.41 11.05
C GLY A 28 -6.87 -0.97 11.37
N ARG A 29 -5.90 -0.06 11.49
CA ARG A 29 -6.16 1.38 11.71
C ARG A 29 -6.43 2.12 10.41
N PHE A 30 -5.84 1.66 9.31
CA PHE A 30 -6.07 2.15 7.96
C PHE A 30 -6.48 0.99 7.05
N ASP A 31 -7.40 1.23 6.11
CA ASP A 31 -7.82 0.20 5.17
C ASP A 31 -6.75 -0.12 4.12
N GLY A 32 -5.88 0.84 3.79
CA GLY A 32 -4.78 0.63 2.87
C GLY A 32 -3.76 1.76 2.82
N PHE A 33 -2.61 1.47 2.23
CA PHE A 33 -1.50 2.36 1.99
C PHE A 33 -1.04 2.23 0.53
N ILE A 34 -0.84 3.37 -0.12
CA ILE A 34 -0.36 3.46 -1.50
C ILE A 34 0.71 4.55 -1.56
N GLU A 35 1.87 4.22 -2.14
CA GLU A 35 2.92 5.18 -2.48
C GLU A 35 3.45 4.85 -3.87
N LEU A 36 3.74 5.84 -4.70
CA LEU A 36 4.16 5.61 -6.09
C LEU A 36 5.64 5.27 -6.21
N SER A 37 6.43 5.59 -5.19
CA SER A 37 7.87 5.37 -5.16
C SER A 37 8.35 5.28 -3.71
N LEU A 38 8.60 4.07 -3.23
CA LEU A 38 9.11 3.81 -1.89
C LEU A 38 10.27 2.83 -1.94
N ASN A 39 11.31 3.07 -1.14
CA ASN A 39 12.45 2.17 -1.09
C ASN A 39 12.06 0.83 -0.47
N ALA A 40 12.74 -0.25 -0.85
CA ALA A 40 12.45 -1.58 -0.33
C ALA A 40 12.59 -1.67 1.20
N TRP A 41 13.57 -0.98 1.78
CA TRP A 41 13.77 -0.97 3.24
C TRP A 41 12.64 -0.25 4.00
N ASP A 42 11.95 0.70 3.37
CA ASP A 42 10.81 1.41 3.97
C ASP A 42 9.50 0.59 3.87
N ALA A 43 9.45 -0.38 2.95
CA ALA A 43 8.23 -1.11 2.59
C ALA A 43 8.18 -2.55 3.14
N LEU A 44 9.26 -3.33 2.98
CA LEU A 44 9.24 -4.79 3.14
C LEU A 44 8.73 -5.26 4.51
N ALA A 45 9.19 -4.63 5.59
CA ALA A 45 8.76 -5.01 6.93
C ALA A 45 7.25 -4.80 7.13
N GLY A 46 6.71 -3.67 6.65
CA GLY A 46 5.30 -3.36 6.77
C GLY A 46 4.42 -4.25 5.87
N LEU A 47 4.88 -4.57 4.67
CA LEU A 47 4.18 -5.47 3.76
C LEU A 47 4.08 -6.89 4.32
N LEU A 48 5.16 -7.41 4.92
CA LEU A 48 5.13 -8.72 5.59
C LEU A 48 4.11 -8.75 6.73
N LEU A 49 4.02 -7.68 7.54
CA LEU A 49 3.00 -7.61 8.61
C LEU A 49 1.57 -7.66 8.05
N ILE A 50 1.32 -7.02 6.91
CA ILE A 50 0.01 -7.03 6.25
C ILE A 50 -0.31 -8.43 5.71
N GLU A 51 0.65 -9.07 5.03
CA GLU A 51 0.49 -10.41 4.46
C GLU A 51 0.21 -11.47 5.55
N GLU A 52 1.01 -11.49 6.62
CA GLU A 52 0.81 -12.39 7.78
C GLU A 52 -0.47 -12.10 8.55
N GLY A 53 -0.92 -10.84 8.53
CA GLY A 53 -2.23 -10.42 9.05
C GLY A 53 -3.42 -10.84 8.18
N GLY A 54 -3.17 -11.53 7.05
CA GLY A 54 -4.19 -11.96 6.10
C GLY A 54 -4.69 -10.86 5.17
N GLY A 55 -3.97 -9.75 5.06
CA GLY A 55 -4.23 -8.65 4.14
C GLY A 55 -3.86 -8.97 2.69
N TYR A 56 -3.92 -7.94 1.84
CA TYR A 56 -3.49 -8.00 0.46
C TYR A 56 -2.28 -7.09 0.25
N ILE A 57 -1.27 -7.59 -0.45
CA ILE A 57 -0.15 -6.79 -0.94
C ILE A 57 -0.05 -6.94 -2.46
N ALA A 58 0.25 -5.86 -3.17
CA ALA A 58 0.64 -5.95 -4.57
C ALA A 58 2.07 -6.52 -4.68
N PRO A 59 2.45 -7.09 -5.84
CA PRO A 59 3.81 -7.57 -6.06
C PRO A 59 4.87 -6.51 -5.73
N PHE A 60 5.80 -6.87 -4.83
CA PHE A 60 6.91 -6.02 -4.40
C PHE A 60 8.10 -6.90 -3.98
N PRO A 61 9.38 -6.51 -4.22
CA PRO A 61 9.84 -5.30 -4.91
C PRO A 61 9.46 -5.29 -6.39
N GLY A 62 9.55 -4.10 -7.01
CA GLY A 62 9.34 -3.97 -8.45
C GLY A 62 10.36 -4.78 -9.28
N PRO A 63 10.13 -4.91 -10.60
CA PRO A 63 10.96 -5.75 -11.47
C PRO A 63 12.44 -5.32 -11.56
N GLN A 64 12.77 -4.10 -11.13
CA GLN A 64 14.14 -3.59 -11.05
C GLN A 64 14.87 -4.02 -9.76
N GLY A 65 14.21 -4.77 -8.88
CA GLY A 65 14.77 -5.31 -7.64
C GLY A 65 14.86 -4.31 -6.49
N LEU A 66 15.53 -4.71 -5.41
CA LEU A 66 15.52 -4.02 -4.11
C LEU A 66 16.19 -2.64 -4.09
N ARG A 67 17.05 -2.33 -5.07
CA ARG A 67 17.85 -1.10 -5.10
C ARG A 67 17.13 0.07 -5.75
N VAL A 68 15.99 -0.16 -6.36
CA VAL A 68 15.22 0.85 -7.07
C VAL A 68 13.89 1.03 -6.34
N PRO A 69 13.52 2.27 -5.95
CA PRO A 69 12.19 2.53 -5.43
C PRO A 69 11.14 2.04 -6.40
N ALA A 70 10.15 1.33 -5.87
CA ALA A 70 9.02 0.87 -6.64
C ALA A 70 7.75 1.41 -6.00
N PRO A 71 6.63 1.43 -6.72
CA PRO A 71 5.37 1.75 -6.07
C PRO A 71 5.13 0.72 -4.95
N VAL A 72 4.30 1.03 -3.95
CA VAL A 72 3.87 0.13 -2.87
C VAL A 72 2.35 0.17 -2.72
N LEU A 73 1.72 -1.00 -2.61
CA LEU A 73 0.30 -1.13 -2.23
C LEU A 73 0.13 -2.28 -1.23
N GLY A 74 -0.43 -1.96 -0.07
CA GLY A 74 -0.87 -2.93 0.93
C GLY A 74 -2.19 -2.49 1.54
N CYS A 75 -3.14 -3.40 1.71
CA CYS A 75 -4.49 -3.08 2.20
C CYS A 75 -5.19 -4.27 2.86
N ALA A 76 -6.35 -4.00 3.45
CA ALA A 76 -7.25 -5.04 3.93
C ALA A 76 -7.73 -5.92 2.76
N LYS A 77 -7.83 -7.23 3.01
CA LYS A 77 -8.13 -8.24 1.97
C LYS A 77 -9.38 -7.93 1.14
N GLY A 78 -10.44 -7.44 1.79
CA GLY A 78 -11.74 -7.18 1.14
C GLY A 78 -11.71 -6.06 0.09
N ILE A 79 -10.67 -5.21 0.08
CA ILE A 79 -10.59 -4.08 -0.84
C ILE A 79 -9.42 -4.17 -1.83
N GLY A 80 -8.65 -5.26 -1.83
CA GLY A 80 -7.49 -5.41 -2.72
C GLY A 80 -7.82 -5.21 -4.19
N GLU A 81 -8.77 -5.98 -4.72
CA GLU A 81 -9.19 -5.89 -6.13
C GLU A 81 -9.78 -4.51 -6.51
N PRO A 82 -10.78 -3.95 -5.80
CA PRO A 82 -11.34 -2.66 -6.18
C PRO A 82 -10.31 -1.52 -6.05
N LEU A 83 -9.42 -1.59 -5.05
CA LEU A 83 -8.38 -0.57 -4.87
C LEU A 83 -7.35 -0.62 -6.00
N THR A 84 -6.86 -1.80 -6.38
CA THR A 84 -5.92 -1.96 -7.51
C THR A 84 -6.52 -1.46 -8.83
N LYS A 85 -7.80 -1.74 -9.08
CA LYS A 85 -8.52 -1.22 -10.26
C LYS A 85 -8.62 0.31 -10.26
N LEU A 86 -8.90 0.90 -9.09
CA LEU A 86 -9.09 2.34 -8.94
C LEU A 86 -7.79 3.14 -9.12
N VAL A 87 -6.65 2.60 -8.68
CA VAL A 87 -5.37 3.32 -8.70
C VAL A 87 -4.61 3.19 -10.02
N GLY A 88 -5.04 2.27 -10.89
CA GLY A 88 -4.32 1.92 -12.12
C GLY A 88 -3.27 0.86 -11.82
N ALA A 89 -3.46 -0.31 -12.42
CA ALA A 89 -2.91 -1.59 -12.02
C ALA A 89 -1.37 -1.67 -11.89
N TRP A 90 -0.98 -2.71 -11.14
CA TRP A 90 0.35 -3.18 -10.81
C TRP A 90 0.61 -4.55 -11.42
#